data_AF-A0A8B6C974-F1
#
_entry.id   AF-A0A8B6C974-F1
#
_cell.length_a   1.000
_cell.length_b   1.000
_cell.length_c   1.000
_cell.angle_alpha   90.00
_cell.angle_beta   90.00
_cell.angle_gamma   90.00
#
_symmetry.space_group_name_H-M   'P 1'
#
loop_
_entity.id
_entity.type
_entity.pdbx_description
1 polymer ?
#
loop_
_entity_poly.entity_id
_entity_poly.type
_entity_poly.pdbx_seq_one_letter_code
_entity_poly.pdbx_strand_id
1 'polypeptide(L)'
;MIKLNSTGKKGMLCSSTVQIAFLLHMLSYGTDGWANNANEYQGLWNFCNNTGKYSCCQSLNSFIPYDEFSIPTWLTVVRVIQSLGVISSCASLVLIFLYTILEKTANVKICKVSSIILCSVTGGLILLGSTIYGSSYRYEEWLVSYFLDFSFGLSITSGVLYIIGAIFVAVFTLDKIQVRNVQPSCPDLPSPGPTTGYQVAVLRHSDPRNCQQDDRISCKICLDAEINVQFDPCSHAVVCRPCASRLKICPVCRANIVTLRQFYLG
;
A
#
# COMPACT_ATOMS: atom_id res chain seq x y z
N MET A 1 18.48 -8.44 -12.59
CA MET A 1 17.44 -8.26 -11.55
C MET A 1 17.40 -6.79 -11.15
N ILE A 2 16.26 -6.13 -11.27
CA ILE A 2 16.12 -4.70 -10.89
C ILE A 2 15.96 -4.63 -9.36
N LYS A 3 16.92 -4.00 -8.66
CA LYS A 3 16.78 -3.72 -7.22
C LYS A 3 15.74 -2.61 -7.02
N LEU A 4 14.48 -3.01 -6.84
CA LEU A 4 13.42 -2.09 -6.41
C LEU A 4 13.79 -1.46 -5.06
N ASN A 5 13.80 -0.13 -5.03
CA ASN A 5 14.02 0.67 -3.83
C ASN A 5 12.96 0.33 -2.74
N SER A 6 13.27 0.53 -1.47
CA SER A 6 12.39 0.22 -0.32
C SER A 6 10.98 0.81 -0.50
N THR A 7 10.90 2.04 -0.99
CA THR A 7 9.65 2.74 -1.33
C THR A 7 8.84 2.07 -2.43
N GLY A 8 9.50 1.46 -3.43
CA GLY A 8 8.85 0.73 -4.52
C GLY A 8 8.28 -0.61 -4.05
N LYS A 9 9.00 -1.33 -3.18
CA LYS A 9 8.50 -2.57 -2.56
C LYS A 9 7.22 -2.33 -1.74
N LYS A 10 7.18 -1.26 -0.94
CA LYS A 10 5.99 -0.85 -0.17
C LYS A 10 4.78 -0.55 -1.05
N GLY A 11 4.97 0.20 -2.14
CA GLY A 11 3.89 0.51 -3.09
C GLY A 11 3.35 -0.71 -3.84
N MET A 12 4.25 -1.62 -4.22
CA MET A 12 3.90 -2.89 -4.90
C MET A 12 3.03 -3.78 -4.00
N LEU A 13 3.39 -3.92 -2.70
CA LEU A 13 2.64 -4.71 -1.73
C LEU A 13 1.17 -4.25 -1.59
N CYS A 14 0.94 -2.93 -1.50
CA CYS A 14 -0.41 -2.37 -1.37
C CYS A 14 -1.29 -2.68 -2.60
N SER A 15 -0.71 -2.56 -3.80
CA SER A 15 -1.40 -2.87 -5.05
C SER A 15 -1.81 -4.34 -5.11
N SER A 16 -0.89 -5.25 -4.75
CA SER A 16 -1.17 -6.69 -4.73
C SER A 16 -2.29 -7.07 -3.75
N THR A 17 -2.38 -6.45 -2.56
CA THR A 17 -3.47 -6.71 -1.62
C THR A 17 -4.85 -6.38 -2.23
N VAL A 18 -4.98 -5.23 -2.90
CA VAL A 18 -6.26 -4.81 -3.51
C VAL A 18 -6.59 -5.65 -4.76
N GLN A 19 -5.58 -6.08 -5.53
CA GLN A 19 -5.77 -7.00 -6.64
C GLN A 19 -6.26 -8.39 -6.18
N ILE A 20 -5.71 -8.92 -5.08
CA ILE A 20 -6.19 -10.17 -4.49
C ILE A 20 -7.62 -10.00 -3.99
N ALA A 21 -7.93 -8.91 -3.28
CA ALA A 21 -9.29 -8.60 -2.83
C ALA A 21 -10.30 -8.58 -3.99
N PHE A 22 -9.95 -7.92 -5.11
CA PHE A 22 -10.78 -7.90 -6.31
C PHE A 22 -11.09 -9.30 -6.86
N LEU A 23 -10.06 -10.14 -7.02
CA LEU A 23 -10.22 -11.50 -7.55
C LEU A 23 -11.09 -12.38 -6.66
N LEU A 24 -10.93 -12.26 -5.33
CA LEU A 24 -11.79 -12.95 -4.37
C LEU A 24 -13.25 -12.46 -4.42
N HIS A 25 -13.47 -11.16 -4.65
CA HIS A 25 -14.83 -10.62 -4.83
C HIS A 25 -15.47 -11.11 -6.12
N MET A 26 -14.75 -11.07 -7.24
CA MET A 26 -15.24 -11.54 -8.53
C MET A 26 -15.57 -13.03 -8.50
N LEU A 27 -14.72 -13.85 -7.87
CA LEU A 27 -14.97 -15.28 -7.68
C LEU A 27 -16.22 -15.49 -6.81
N SER A 28 -16.32 -14.81 -5.67
CA SER A 28 -17.51 -14.82 -4.81
C SER A 28 -18.79 -14.43 -5.57
N TYR A 29 -18.77 -13.30 -6.27
CA TYR A 29 -19.93 -12.73 -6.95
C TYR A 29 -20.45 -13.59 -8.11
N GLY A 30 -19.56 -14.27 -8.83
CA GLY A 30 -19.90 -15.08 -10.01
C GLY A 30 -20.22 -16.55 -9.74
N THR A 31 -19.87 -17.08 -8.56
CA THR A 31 -20.04 -18.51 -8.23
C THR A 31 -21.34 -18.83 -7.49
N ASP A 32 -21.72 -20.11 -7.55
CA ASP A 32 -22.92 -20.71 -6.98
C ASP A 32 -22.78 -21.20 -5.52
N GLY A 33 -21.59 -21.11 -4.93
CA GLY A 33 -21.32 -21.56 -3.55
C GLY A 33 -21.54 -20.51 -2.45
N TRP A 34 -22.64 -19.73 -2.47
CA TRP A 34 -22.94 -18.82 -1.36
C TRP A 34 -23.55 -19.57 -0.17
N ALA A 35 -24.48 -20.46 -0.45
CA ALA A 35 -24.97 -21.45 0.50
C ALA A 35 -25.20 -22.79 -0.19
N ASN A 36 -25.08 -23.89 0.54
CA ASN A 36 -25.27 -25.24 0.00
C ASN A 36 -26.13 -26.14 0.90
N ASN A 37 -26.70 -27.18 0.30
CA ASN A 37 -27.37 -28.28 0.98
C ASN A 37 -27.06 -29.58 0.25
N ALA A 38 -26.04 -30.31 0.72
CA ALA A 38 -25.49 -31.53 0.12
C ALA A 38 -25.08 -31.37 -1.36
N ASN A 39 -26.03 -31.53 -2.28
CA ASN A 39 -25.84 -31.47 -3.74
C ASN A 39 -26.38 -30.18 -4.36
N GLU A 40 -27.09 -29.37 -3.59
CA GLU A 40 -27.71 -28.11 -4.03
C GLU A 40 -26.83 -26.93 -3.62
N TYR A 41 -26.63 -25.99 -4.55
CA TYR A 41 -25.77 -24.83 -4.42
C TYR A 41 -26.54 -23.58 -4.84
N GLN A 42 -26.69 -22.63 -3.92
CA GLN A 42 -27.34 -21.35 -4.14
C GLN A 42 -26.27 -20.26 -4.22
N GLY A 43 -26.17 -19.64 -5.39
CA GLY A 43 -25.38 -18.44 -5.62
C GLY A 43 -26.21 -17.18 -5.60
N LEU A 44 -25.54 -16.03 -5.73
CA LEU A 44 -26.24 -14.75 -5.81
C LEU A 44 -27.18 -14.66 -7.02
N TRP A 45 -26.83 -15.29 -8.14
CA TRP A 45 -27.54 -15.19 -9.43
C TRP A 45 -28.22 -16.49 -9.88
N ASN A 46 -27.58 -17.63 -9.57
CA ASN A 46 -27.95 -18.94 -10.09
C ASN A 46 -28.22 -19.92 -8.94
N PHE A 47 -28.98 -20.97 -9.27
CA PHE A 47 -29.16 -22.16 -8.45
C PHE A 47 -28.68 -23.37 -9.23
N CYS A 48 -27.88 -24.23 -8.59
CA CYS A 48 -27.29 -25.42 -9.19
C CYS A 48 -27.61 -26.66 -8.36
N ASN A 49 -28.00 -27.76 -9.00
CA ASN A 49 -28.19 -29.05 -8.35
C ASN A 49 -27.32 -30.11 -9.04
N ASN A 50 -26.43 -30.74 -8.28
CA ASN A 50 -25.47 -31.72 -8.75
C ASN A 50 -25.88 -33.15 -8.37
N THR A 51 -26.47 -33.86 -9.32
CA THR A 51 -26.94 -35.24 -9.14
C THR A 51 -25.82 -36.29 -9.11
N GLY A 52 -24.56 -35.88 -9.01
CA GLY A 52 -23.36 -36.74 -9.07
C GLY A 52 -23.02 -37.27 -10.47
N LYS A 53 -23.98 -37.24 -11.40
CA LYS A 53 -23.80 -37.62 -12.81
C LYS A 53 -23.93 -36.43 -13.76
N TYR A 54 -24.75 -35.44 -13.41
CA TYR A 54 -24.94 -34.17 -14.12
C TYR A 54 -25.14 -33.03 -13.13
N SER A 55 -24.59 -31.85 -13.43
CA SER A 55 -24.89 -30.61 -12.72
C SER A 55 -25.85 -29.75 -13.56
N CYS A 56 -27.00 -29.42 -13.00
CA CYS A 56 -28.02 -28.60 -13.64
C CYS A 56 -28.04 -27.23 -12.97
N CYS A 57 -27.65 -26.18 -13.69
CA CYS A 57 -27.65 -24.80 -13.22
C CYS A 57 -28.68 -23.96 -13.99
N GLN A 58 -29.43 -23.13 -13.27
CA GLN A 58 -30.40 -22.19 -13.84
C GLN A 58 -30.39 -20.86 -13.09
N SER A 59 -30.94 -19.81 -13.70
CA SER A 59 -31.09 -18.54 -13.00
C SER A 59 -32.04 -18.71 -11.81
N LEU A 60 -31.77 -18.03 -10.68
CA LEU A 60 -32.66 -18.12 -9.52
C LEU A 60 -34.08 -17.60 -9.82
N ASN A 61 -34.18 -16.67 -10.78
CA ASN A 61 -35.44 -16.14 -11.29
C ASN A 61 -36.26 -17.16 -12.10
N SER A 62 -35.61 -18.25 -12.56
CA SER A 62 -36.26 -19.37 -13.25
C SER A 62 -36.57 -20.53 -12.30
N PHE A 63 -35.79 -20.66 -11.21
CA PHE A 63 -35.97 -21.70 -10.20
C PHE A 63 -37.20 -21.47 -9.31
N ILE A 64 -37.47 -20.22 -8.94
CA ILE A 64 -38.63 -19.86 -8.11
C ILE A 64 -39.78 -19.45 -9.05
N PRO A 65 -40.81 -20.30 -9.27
CA PRO A 65 -41.92 -19.96 -10.15
C PRO A 65 -42.81 -18.87 -9.55
N TYR A 66 -43.26 -17.96 -10.42
CA TYR A 66 -43.96 -16.72 -10.07
C TYR A 66 -45.30 -16.88 -9.32
N ASP A 67 -45.87 -18.08 -9.26
CA ASP A 67 -47.24 -18.31 -8.78
C ASP A 67 -47.36 -18.46 -7.25
N GLU A 68 -46.27 -18.65 -6.50
CA GLU A 68 -46.36 -18.87 -5.04
C GLU A 68 -45.22 -18.26 -4.20
N PHE A 69 -43.99 -18.18 -4.72
CA PHE A 69 -42.88 -17.45 -4.09
C PHE A 69 -42.28 -16.45 -5.07
N SER A 70 -41.98 -15.24 -4.60
CA SER A 70 -41.17 -14.27 -5.35
C SER A 70 -39.77 -14.19 -4.75
N ILE A 71 -38.78 -13.69 -5.53
CA ILE A 71 -37.41 -13.54 -5.01
C ILE A 71 -37.45 -12.57 -3.81
N PRO A 72 -36.93 -12.98 -2.64
CA PRO A 72 -36.99 -12.13 -1.45
C PRO A 72 -36.34 -10.76 -1.68
N THR A 73 -37.00 -9.71 -1.17
CA THR A 73 -36.52 -8.33 -1.29
C THR A 73 -35.10 -8.18 -0.72
N TRP A 74 -34.77 -8.88 0.36
CA TRP A 74 -33.42 -8.86 0.95
C TRP A 74 -32.37 -9.38 -0.04
N LEU A 75 -32.65 -10.44 -0.80
CA LEU A 75 -31.70 -11.00 -1.76
C LEU A 75 -31.50 -10.06 -2.96
N THR A 76 -32.57 -9.37 -3.37
CA THR A 76 -32.49 -8.29 -4.36
C THR A 76 -31.63 -7.13 -3.86
N VAL A 77 -31.74 -6.75 -2.58
CA VAL A 77 -30.89 -5.73 -1.95
C VAL A 77 -29.42 -6.19 -1.89
N VAL A 78 -29.14 -7.45 -1.51
CA VAL A 78 -27.77 -7.99 -1.51
C VAL A 78 -27.18 -7.96 -2.92
N ARG A 79 -27.92 -8.38 -3.95
CA ARG A 79 -27.50 -8.30 -5.36
C ARG A 79 -27.03 -6.90 -5.73
N VAL A 80 -27.88 -5.88 -5.50
CA VAL A 80 -27.57 -4.48 -5.80
C VAL A 80 -26.32 -4.00 -5.04
N ILE A 81 -26.23 -4.26 -3.74
CA ILE A 81 -25.10 -3.85 -2.90
C ILE A 81 -23.80 -4.50 -3.38
N GLN A 82 -23.81 -5.80 -3.69
CA GLN A 82 -22.64 -6.51 -4.20
C GLN A 82 -22.23 -6.02 -5.60
N SER A 83 -23.18 -5.71 -6.50
CA SER A 83 -22.89 -5.10 -7.80
C SER A 83 -22.26 -3.70 -7.67
N LEU A 84 -22.73 -2.88 -6.72
CA LEU A 84 -22.08 -1.59 -6.40
C LEU A 84 -20.66 -1.79 -5.83
N GLY A 85 -20.44 -2.85 -5.06
CA GLY A 85 -19.11 -3.32 -4.66
C GLY A 85 -18.22 -3.60 -5.88
N VAL A 86 -18.70 -4.37 -6.88
CA VAL A 86 -17.94 -4.65 -8.11
C VAL A 86 -17.65 -3.38 -8.92
N ILE A 87 -18.60 -2.45 -9.04
CA ILE A 87 -18.40 -1.20 -9.81
C ILE A 87 -17.35 -0.31 -9.11
N SER A 88 -17.45 -0.15 -7.79
CA SER A 88 -16.50 0.63 -7.00
C SER A 88 -15.12 -0.02 -6.93
N SER A 89 -15.04 -1.35 -6.93
CA SER A 89 -13.78 -2.09 -6.97
C SER A 89 -13.02 -1.86 -8.28
N CYS A 90 -13.71 -1.92 -9.44
CA CYS A 90 -13.13 -1.58 -10.75
C CYS A 90 -12.59 -0.15 -10.79
N ALA A 91 -13.36 0.82 -10.30
CA ALA A 91 -12.92 2.22 -10.21
C ALA A 91 -11.69 2.39 -9.29
N SER A 92 -11.62 1.64 -8.17
CA SER A 92 -10.47 1.65 -7.28
C SER A 92 -9.19 1.15 -7.97
N LEU A 93 -9.27 0.05 -8.75
CA LEU A 93 -8.13 -0.50 -9.50
C LEU A 93 -7.63 0.47 -10.57
N VAL A 94 -8.53 1.16 -11.28
CA VAL A 94 -8.16 2.20 -12.26
C VAL A 94 -7.41 3.34 -11.58
N LEU A 95 -7.89 3.84 -10.44
CA LEU A 95 -7.18 4.88 -9.68
C LEU A 95 -5.81 4.42 -9.17
N ILE A 96 -5.70 3.16 -8.73
CA ILE A 96 -4.42 2.57 -8.29
C ILE A 96 -3.44 2.52 -9.46
N PHE A 97 -3.85 1.99 -10.61
CA PHE A 97 -3.03 1.94 -11.81
C PHE A 97 -2.57 3.35 -12.24
N LEU A 98 -3.50 4.30 -12.33
CA LEU A 98 -3.20 5.69 -12.70
C LEU A 98 -2.18 6.33 -11.75
N TYR A 99 -2.35 6.24 -10.42
CA TYR A 99 -1.37 6.87 -9.51
C TYR A 99 0.00 6.18 -9.53
N THR A 100 0.08 4.89 -9.87
CA THR A 100 1.38 4.19 -9.98
C THR A 100 2.18 4.63 -11.21
N ILE A 101 1.51 5.06 -12.28
CA ILE A 101 2.16 5.57 -13.50
C ILE A 101 2.47 7.07 -13.37
N LEU A 102 1.58 7.84 -12.76
CA LEU A 102 1.64 9.31 -12.75
C LEU A 102 2.59 9.92 -11.71
N GLU A 103 3.68 9.23 -11.31
CA GLU A 103 4.54 9.51 -10.13
C GLU A 103 4.96 10.99 -9.89
N LYS A 104 4.96 11.83 -10.92
CA LYS A 104 5.50 13.20 -10.90
C LYS A 104 4.46 14.34 -10.93
N THR A 105 3.16 14.05 -10.89
CA THR A 105 2.11 15.11 -10.95
C THR A 105 1.56 15.50 -9.57
N ALA A 106 1.16 16.77 -9.40
CA ALA A 106 0.50 17.23 -8.16
C ALA A 106 -0.79 16.45 -7.85
N ASN A 107 -1.49 16.02 -8.90
CA ASN A 107 -2.76 15.29 -8.86
C ASN A 107 -2.65 13.90 -8.21
N VAL A 108 -1.44 13.31 -8.10
CA VAL A 108 -1.20 12.01 -7.43
C VAL A 108 -1.72 12.00 -6.00
N LYS A 109 -1.67 13.13 -5.28
CA LYS A 109 -2.20 13.21 -3.91
C LYS A 109 -3.71 12.96 -3.90
N ILE A 110 -4.43 13.58 -4.83
CA ILE A 110 -5.88 13.45 -4.97
C ILE A 110 -6.23 12.01 -5.34
N CYS A 111 -5.59 11.44 -6.37
CA CYS A 111 -5.82 10.05 -6.80
C CYS A 111 -5.62 9.04 -5.66
N LYS A 112 -4.64 9.25 -4.78
CA LYS A 112 -4.42 8.38 -3.61
C LYS A 112 -5.49 8.53 -2.54
N VAL A 113 -5.92 9.74 -2.22
CA VAL A 113 -7.03 9.97 -1.27
C VAL A 113 -8.34 9.38 -1.82
N SER A 114 -8.65 9.61 -3.10
CA SER A 114 -9.81 9.00 -3.77
C SER A 114 -9.73 7.47 -3.77
N SER A 115 -8.55 6.88 -4.00
CA SER A 115 -8.35 5.43 -3.94
C SER A 115 -8.60 4.87 -2.53
N ILE A 116 -8.14 5.54 -1.47
CA ILE A 116 -8.42 5.14 -0.07
C ILE A 116 -9.92 5.16 0.19
N ILE A 117 -10.62 6.23 -0.18
CA ILE A 117 -12.07 6.37 0.00
C ILE A 117 -12.81 5.27 -0.76
N LEU A 118 -12.48 5.04 -2.04
CA LEU A 118 -13.12 3.98 -2.83
C LEU A 118 -12.88 2.59 -2.26
N CYS A 119 -11.65 2.26 -1.81
CA CYS A 119 -11.38 0.96 -1.19
C CYS A 119 -12.19 0.77 0.11
N SER A 120 -12.30 1.81 0.93
CA SER A 120 -13.13 1.78 2.16
C SER A 120 -14.62 1.60 1.85
N VAL A 121 -15.15 2.32 0.86
CA VAL A 121 -16.55 2.19 0.42
C VAL A 121 -16.81 0.80 -0.18
N THR A 122 -15.90 0.30 -1.02
CA THR A 122 -15.97 -1.04 -1.62
C THR A 122 -16.03 -2.11 -0.52
N GLY A 123 -15.08 -2.10 0.41
CA GLY A 123 -15.06 -3.05 1.53
C GLY A 123 -16.31 -2.96 2.40
N GLY A 124 -16.80 -1.76 2.68
CA GLY A 124 -18.05 -1.53 3.42
C GLY A 124 -19.29 -2.08 2.71
N LEU A 125 -19.42 -1.86 1.40
CA LEU A 125 -20.53 -2.41 0.59
C LEU A 125 -20.49 -3.94 0.55
N ILE A 126 -19.33 -4.54 0.30
CA ILE A 126 -19.18 -6.00 0.27
C ILE A 126 -19.58 -6.60 1.61
N LEU A 127 -19.05 -6.08 2.73
CA LEU A 127 -19.36 -6.57 4.06
C LEU A 127 -20.84 -6.35 4.44
N LEU A 128 -21.44 -5.22 4.05
CA LEU A 128 -22.87 -4.97 4.26
C LEU A 128 -23.74 -6.00 3.51
N GLY A 129 -23.44 -6.26 2.23
CA GLY A 129 -24.16 -7.27 1.44
C GLY A 129 -24.00 -8.67 2.02
N SER A 130 -22.80 -9.07 2.43
CA SER A 130 -22.56 -10.36 3.10
C SER A 130 -23.27 -10.45 4.45
N THR A 131 -23.32 -9.36 5.23
CA THR A 131 -24.01 -9.33 6.52
C THR A 131 -25.51 -9.52 6.34
N ILE A 132 -26.13 -8.80 5.39
CA ILE A 132 -27.56 -8.95 5.06
C ILE A 132 -27.82 -10.39 4.62
N TYR A 133 -27.05 -10.94 3.68
CA TYR A 133 -27.21 -12.34 3.25
C TYR A 133 -27.14 -13.32 4.42
N GLY A 134 -26.06 -13.27 5.22
CA GLY A 134 -25.84 -14.18 6.34
C GLY A 134 -26.87 -14.04 7.46
N SER A 135 -27.48 -12.86 7.62
CA SER A 135 -28.57 -12.63 8.57
C SER A 135 -29.93 -13.09 8.06
N SER A 136 -30.20 -12.97 6.76
CA SER A 136 -31.55 -13.13 6.19
C SER A 136 -31.83 -14.54 5.66
N TYR A 137 -30.82 -15.23 5.08
CA TYR A 137 -31.06 -16.46 4.32
C TYR A 137 -31.79 -17.56 5.09
N ARG A 138 -31.56 -17.66 6.41
CA ARG A 138 -32.13 -18.71 7.27
C ARG A 138 -33.61 -18.50 7.65
N TYR A 139 -34.17 -17.33 7.37
CA TYR A 139 -35.61 -17.07 7.57
C TYR A 139 -36.47 -17.53 6.38
N GLU A 140 -35.86 -17.91 5.25
CA GLU A 140 -36.55 -18.46 4.09
C GLU A 140 -36.72 -19.98 4.23
N GLU A 141 -37.95 -20.49 4.08
CA GLU A 141 -38.24 -21.93 4.25
C GLU A 141 -37.43 -22.82 3.29
N TRP A 142 -37.21 -22.36 2.05
CA TRP A 142 -36.43 -23.07 1.03
C TRP A 142 -34.91 -23.02 1.26
N LEU A 143 -34.42 -22.23 2.21
CA LEU A 143 -33.00 -22.13 2.60
C LEU A 143 -32.73 -22.53 4.06
N VAL A 144 -33.74 -22.89 4.86
CA VAL A 144 -33.58 -23.16 6.30
C VAL A 144 -32.60 -24.31 6.60
N SER A 145 -32.46 -25.25 5.67
CA SER A 145 -31.56 -26.42 5.73
C SER A 145 -30.19 -26.18 5.09
N TYR A 146 -29.93 -24.98 4.54
CA TYR A 146 -28.68 -24.67 3.86
C TYR A 146 -27.61 -24.16 4.84
N PHE A 147 -26.35 -24.38 4.50
CA PHE A 147 -25.17 -23.89 5.21
C PHE A 147 -24.42 -22.88 4.36
N LEU A 148 -23.74 -21.91 4.99
CA LEU A 148 -22.89 -20.94 4.27
C LEU A 148 -21.66 -21.64 3.70
N ASP A 149 -21.37 -21.39 2.42
CA ASP A 149 -20.34 -22.08 1.65
C ASP A 149 -19.22 -21.11 1.17
N PHE A 150 -18.25 -21.60 0.41
CA PHE A 150 -16.97 -20.92 0.16
C PHE A 150 -17.11 -19.51 -0.45
N SER A 151 -18.08 -19.27 -1.34
CA SER A 151 -18.27 -17.97 -1.99
C SER A 151 -18.68 -16.88 -1.00
N PHE A 152 -19.41 -17.25 0.06
CA PHE A 152 -19.73 -16.33 1.15
C PHE A 152 -18.46 -15.93 1.94
N GLY A 153 -17.62 -16.92 2.26
CA GLY A 153 -16.33 -16.70 2.94
C GLY A 153 -15.36 -15.86 2.10
N LEU A 154 -15.30 -16.08 0.79
CA LEU A 154 -14.54 -15.27 -0.16
C LEU A 154 -15.02 -13.82 -0.20
N SER A 155 -16.34 -13.59 -0.10
CA SER A 155 -16.95 -12.26 -0.04
C SER A 155 -16.44 -11.47 1.18
N ILE A 156 -16.57 -12.06 2.37
CA ILE A 156 -16.10 -11.43 3.62
C ILE A 156 -14.59 -11.18 3.58
N THR A 157 -13.81 -12.17 3.13
CA THR A 157 -12.36 -12.07 3.02
C THR A 157 -11.95 -10.93 2.09
N SER A 158 -12.62 -10.78 0.95
CA SER A 158 -12.42 -9.65 0.04
C SER A 158 -12.72 -8.31 0.72
N GLY A 159 -13.90 -8.19 1.35
CA GLY A 159 -14.31 -6.96 2.03
C GLY A 159 -13.32 -6.51 3.09
N VAL A 160 -12.82 -7.44 3.91
CA VAL A 160 -11.76 -7.18 4.90
C VAL A 160 -10.44 -6.77 4.23
N LEU A 161 -10.02 -7.44 3.16
CA LEU A 161 -8.79 -7.08 2.44
C LEU A 161 -8.87 -5.70 1.76
N TYR A 162 -10.05 -5.26 1.33
CA TYR A 162 -10.28 -3.90 0.85
C TYR A 162 -10.05 -2.84 1.94
N ILE A 163 -10.54 -3.09 3.17
CA ILE A 163 -10.29 -2.20 4.32
C ILE A 163 -8.80 -2.21 4.71
N ILE A 164 -8.16 -3.37 4.77
CA ILE A 164 -6.71 -3.48 5.05
C ILE A 164 -5.88 -2.75 3.98
N GLY A 165 -6.24 -2.91 2.71
CA GLY A 165 -5.61 -2.19 1.59
C GLY A 165 -5.74 -0.67 1.73
N ALA A 166 -6.93 -0.17 2.09
CA ALA A 166 -7.16 1.25 2.35
C ALA A 166 -6.28 1.76 3.52
N ILE A 167 -6.18 1.01 4.61
CA ILE A 167 -5.33 1.34 5.76
C ILE A 167 -3.86 1.38 5.37
N PHE A 168 -3.35 0.40 4.61
CA PHE A 168 -1.95 0.43 4.15
C PHE A 168 -1.66 1.65 3.25
N VAL A 169 -2.53 1.96 2.29
CA VAL A 169 -2.35 3.15 1.43
C VAL A 169 -2.43 4.45 2.24
N ALA A 170 -3.28 4.52 3.27
CA ALA A 170 -3.35 5.64 4.21
C ALA A 170 -2.05 5.78 5.02
N VAL A 171 -1.56 4.72 5.67
CA VAL A 171 -0.32 4.75 6.46
C VAL A 171 0.87 5.19 5.61
N PHE A 172 1.05 4.64 4.40
CA PHE A 172 2.16 5.04 3.52
C PHE A 172 2.01 6.42 2.87
N THR A 173 0.80 7.00 2.82
CA THR A 173 0.65 8.41 2.42
C THR A 173 0.94 9.37 3.57
N LEU A 174 0.54 9.03 4.80
CA LEU A 174 0.86 9.79 6.02
C LEU A 174 2.37 9.78 6.35
N ASP A 175 3.05 8.64 6.21
CA ASP A 175 4.51 8.50 6.37
C ASP A 175 5.27 9.52 5.49
N LYS A 176 4.83 9.71 4.24
CA LYS A 176 5.40 10.71 3.31
C LYS A 176 5.01 12.16 3.64
N ILE A 177 3.97 12.42 4.43
CA ILE A 177 3.63 13.76 4.91
C ILE A 177 4.53 14.12 6.10
N GLN A 178 4.72 13.20 7.04
CA GLN A 178 5.63 13.41 8.18
C GLN A 178 7.07 13.67 7.71
N VAL A 179 7.60 12.84 6.80
CA VAL A 179 8.96 13.07 6.23
C VAL A 179 9.07 14.39 5.45
N ARG A 180 7.98 14.91 4.84
CA ARG A 180 8.00 16.20 4.14
C ARG A 180 7.92 17.39 5.11
N ASN A 181 7.20 17.26 6.22
CA ASN A 181 7.17 18.27 7.29
C ASN A 181 8.44 18.24 8.16
N VAL A 182 9.16 17.12 8.19
CA VAL A 182 10.49 16.98 8.82
C VAL A 182 11.61 17.08 7.76
N GLN A 183 11.44 17.97 6.78
CA GLN A 183 12.58 18.60 6.14
C GLN A 183 13.01 19.79 7.02
N PRO A 184 14.09 19.71 7.82
CA PRO A 184 14.81 20.92 8.18
C PRO A 184 15.21 21.61 6.86
N SER A 185 14.93 22.90 6.76
CA SER A 185 15.28 23.71 5.60
C SER A 185 16.79 23.88 5.51
N CYS A 186 17.47 22.92 4.89
CA CYS A 186 18.86 23.08 4.49
C CYS A 186 18.92 23.94 3.23
N PRO A 187 19.69 25.04 3.20
CA PRO A 187 19.92 25.78 1.97
C PRO A 187 20.65 24.87 0.96
N ASP A 188 20.17 24.89 -0.29
CA ASP A 188 20.76 24.13 -1.39
C ASP A 188 22.24 24.45 -1.52
N LEU A 189 23.12 23.44 -1.56
CA LEU A 189 24.47 23.63 -2.09
C LEU A 189 25.03 22.38 -2.82
N PRO A 190 25.84 22.55 -3.89
CA PRO A 190 26.15 21.48 -4.84
C PRO A 190 27.48 20.71 -4.62
N SER A 191 27.42 19.49 -4.07
CA SER A 191 27.59 18.19 -4.79
C SER A 191 28.85 17.79 -5.63
N PRO A 192 30.14 18.04 -5.29
CA PRO A 192 31.30 17.75 -6.16
C PRO A 192 31.74 16.27 -6.35
N GLY A 193 32.25 15.97 -7.55
CA GLY A 193 33.23 14.92 -7.93
C GLY A 193 34.19 15.50 -9.02
N PRO A 194 35.16 14.77 -9.61
CA PRO A 194 35.36 13.30 -9.60
C PRO A 194 36.81 12.76 -9.32
N THR A 195 36.86 11.48 -8.92
CA THR A 195 37.85 10.41 -9.27
C THR A 195 39.34 10.42 -8.83
N THR A 196 39.75 9.24 -8.29
CA THR A 196 41.06 8.51 -8.38
C THR A 196 42.35 9.15 -7.82
N GLY A 197 43.23 8.44 -7.08
CA GLY A 197 43.22 7.05 -6.56
C GLY A 197 44.57 6.66 -5.91
N TYR A 198 44.64 5.49 -5.24
CA TYR A 198 45.81 4.89 -4.54
C TYR A 198 46.28 5.60 -3.24
N GLN A 199 46.64 4.92 -2.14
CA GLN A 199 46.61 3.49 -1.80
C GLN A 199 46.37 3.27 -0.27
N VAL A 200 46.24 2.01 0.16
CA VAL A 200 45.57 1.59 1.42
C VAL A 200 46.55 1.32 2.57
N ALA A 201 46.15 1.67 3.81
CA ALA A 201 46.65 1.03 5.03
C ALA A 201 45.46 0.62 5.92
N VAL A 202 45.29 -0.68 6.15
CA VAL A 202 44.22 -1.25 6.99
C VAL A 202 44.72 -1.36 8.43
N LEU A 203 43.89 -1.01 9.41
CA LEU A 203 43.53 -1.81 10.61
C LEU A 203 43.07 -0.94 11.78
N ARG A 204 41.78 -1.04 12.13
CA ARG A 204 41.31 -1.64 13.41
C ARG A 204 39.79 -1.80 13.40
N HIS A 205 39.31 -2.81 14.11
CA HIS A 205 37.91 -3.24 14.14
C HIS A 205 37.46 -3.30 15.60
N SER A 206 36.39 -2.60 15.98
CA SER A 206 35.81 -2.66 17.34
C SER A 206 34.30 -2.35 17.36
N ASP A 207 33.51 -3.33 17.79
CA ASP A 207 32.13 -3.30 18.35
C ASP A 207 30.95 -2.58 17.61
N PRO A 208 29.91 -3.31 17.14
CA PRO A 208 28.82 -2.76 16.31
C PRO A 208 27.59 -2.22 17.08
N ARG A 209 27.74 -1.55 18.24
CA ARG A 209 26.60 -1.13 19.09
C ARG A 209 26.48 0.37 19.41
N ASN A 210 27.08 1.27 18.63
CA ASN A 210 26.91 2.74 18.79
C ASN A 210 26.67 3.53 17.47
N CYS A 211 26.36 2.86 16.36
CA CYS A 211 26.39 3.44 15.00
C CYS A 211 25.19 4.34 14.59
N GLN A 212 24.60 5.15 15.48
CA GLN A 212 23.51 6.08 15.08
C GLN A 212 23.59 7.51 15.64
N GLN A 213 24.42 7.78 16.66
CA GLN A 213 24.57 9.13 17.23
C GLN A 213 25.79 9.88 16.66
N ASP A 214 26.91 9.18 16.50
CA ASP A 214 28.24 9.73 16.19
C ASP A 214 28.42 10.18 14.72
N ASP A 215 27.71 9.52 13.80
CA ASP A 215 27.67 9.83 12.36
C ASP A 215 27.28 11.28 12.03
N ARG A 216 26.73 12.05 12.98
CA ARG A 216 26.33 13.44 12.75
C ARG A 216 27.46 14.45 12.98
N ILE A 217 28.30 14.26 14.00
CA ILE A 217 29.29 15.25 14.47
C ILE A 217 30.71 14.96 13.93
N SER A 218 30.95 13.73 13.47
CA SER A 218 32.18 13.30 12.80
C SER A 218 32.42 13.99 11.44
N CYS A 219 33.69 14.30 11.16
CA CYS A 219 34.20 14.89 9.91
C CYS A 219 33.87 14.00 8.71
N LYS A 220 33.20 14.54 7.69
CA LYS A 220 32.74 13.77 6.53
C LYS A 220 33.85 13.35 5.54
N ILE A 221 35.12 13.62 5.85
CA ILE A 221 36.28 13.20 5.05
C ILE A 221 37.07 12.07 5.72
N CYS A 222 37.50 12.25 6.97
CA CYS A 222 38.26 11.21 7.67
C CYS A 222 37.37 10.27 8.49
N LEU A 223 36.17 10.70 8.91
CA LEU A 223 35.30 10.06 9.90
C LEU A 223 35.92 9.92 11.31
N ASP A 224 37.26 9.98 11.44
CA ASP A 224 38.02 9.80 12.69
C ASP A 224 38.02 10.98 13.68
N ALA A 225 37.49 12.16 13.32
CA ALA A 225 37.63 13.38 14.12
C ALA A 225 36.41 14.29 13.97
N GLU A 226 36.08 15.09 14.99
CA GLU A 226 34.91 15.98 14.99
C GLU A 226 35.01 17.14 13.99
N ILE A 227 33.85 17.63 13.55
CA ILE A 227 33.71 18.83 12.72
C ILE A 227 34.09 20.07 13.55
N ASN A 228 35.12 20.80 13.10
CA ASN A 228 35.62 21.97 13.84
C ASN A 228 36.10 23.13 12.95
N VAL A 229 35.85 23.11 11.63
CA VAL A 229 36.14 24.23 10.74
C VAL A 229 34.95 24.60 9.86
N GLN A 230 34.70 25.91 9.77
CA GLN A 230 33.77 26.58 8.89
C GLN A 230 34.51 27.22 7.70
N PHE A 231 33.88 27.20 6.53
CA PHE A 231 34.43 27.73 5.28
C PHE A 231 33.79 29.06 4.86
N ASP A 232 34.59 30.13 4.73
CA ASP A 232 34.12 31.42 4.20
C ASP A 232 34.23 31.43 2.66
N PRO A 233 33.22 31.96 1.92
CA PRO A 233 32.01 32.62 2.41
C PRO A 233 30.79 31.70 2.63
N CYS A 234 30.91 30.40 2.32
CA CYS A 234 29.76 29.49 2.22
C CYS A 234 29.20 28.93 3.54
N SER A 235 29.76 29.35 4.68
CA SER A 235 29.41 29.02 6.08
C SER A 235 29.28 27.54 6.48
N HIS A 236 29.49 26.59 5.57
CA HIS A 236 29.47 25.17 5.87
C HIS A 236 30.58 24.75 6.83
N ALA A 237 30.19 23.97 7.84
CA ALA A 237 31.09 23.22 8.69
C ALA A 237 30.75 21.73 8.61
N VAL A 238 31.64 20.95 7.98
CA VAL A 238 31.44 19.51 7.73
C VAL A 238 32.73 18.69 7.87
N VAL A 239 33.83 19.31 8.28
CA VAL A 239 35.13 18.66 8.43
C VAL A 239 35.94 19.18 9.61
N CYS A 240 36.93 18.39 10.01
CA CYS A 240 38.00 18.79 10.94
C CYS A 240 39.08 19.65 10.23
N ARG A 241 39.86 20.40 11.01
CA ARG A 241 40.93 21.30 10.50
C ARG A 241 42.00 20.63 9.61
N PRO A 242 42.48 19.41 9.89
CA PRO A 242 43.41 18.70 9.00
C PRO A 242 42.84 18.36 7.62
N CYS A 243 41.52 18.14 7.53
CA CYS A 243 40.83 17.95 6.25
C CYS A 243 40.53 19.30 5.58
N ALA A 244 40.16 20.32 6.36
CA ALA A 244 39.89 21.67 5.87
C ALA A 244 41.08 22.32 5.16
N SER A 245 42.31 22.15 5.68
CA SER A 245 43.52 22.74 5.09
C SER A 245 43.89 22.20 3.71
N ARG A 246 43.32 21.06 3.31
CA ARG A 246 43.52 20.43 2.00
C ARG A 246 42.44 20.81 0.99
N LEU A 247 41.41 21.54 1.41
CA LEU A 247 40.29 21.95 0.59
C LEU A 247 40.44 23.40 0.14
N LYS A 248 40.46 23.61 -1.17
CA LYS A 248 40.30 24.94 -1.80
C LYS A 248 38.84 25.22 -2.19
N ILE A 249 38.01 24.19 -2.18
CA ILE A 249 36.59 24.20 -2.58
C ILE A 249 35.79 23.41 -1.54
N CYS A 250 34.63 23.91 -1.14
CA CYS A 250 33.82 23.27 -0.10
C CYS A 250 33.10 22.00 -0.61
N PRO A 251 33.16 20.86 0.10
CA PRO A 251 32.65 19.57 -0.37
C PRO A 251 31.12 19.45 -0.34
N VAL A 252 30.40 20.31 0.37
CA VAL A 252 28.92 20.37 0.26
C VAL A 252 28.49 21.10 -1.02
N CYS A 253 29.37 21.93 -1.57
CA CYS A 253 28.95 23.28 -1.97
C CYS A 253 29.62 23.83 -3.24
N ARG A 254 30.77 23.28 -3.64
CA ARG A 254 31.60 23.73 -4.78
C ARG A 254 32.07 25.21 -4.75
N ALA A 255 31.70 26.04 -3.77
CA ALA A 255 32.25 27.38 -3.65
C ALA A 255 33.74 27.35 -3.29
N ASN A 256 34.51 28.30 -3.85
CA ASN A 256 35.90 28.52 -3.47
C ASN A 256 35.98 28.97 -2.01
N ILE A 257 36.87 28.33 -1.27
CA ILE A 257 37.17 28.64 0.12
C ILE A 257 38.18 29.78 0.12
N VAL A 258 37.76 30.95 0.60
CA VAL A 258 38.63 32.13 0.74
C VAL A 258 39.36 32.10 2.08
N THR A 259 38.65 31.72 3.15
CA THR A 259 39.18 31.69 4.52
C THR A 259 38.66 30.47 5.28
N LEU A 260 39.50 29.93 6.18
CA LEU A 260 39.13 28.88 7.13
C LEU A 260 38.92 29.48 8.52
N ARG A 261 37.73 29.31 9.11
CA ARG A 261 37.46 29.67 10.52
C ARG A 261 37.34 28.41 11.35
N GLN A 262 38.28 28.19 12.27
CA GLN A 262 38.15 27.11 13.25
C GLN A 262 37.22 27.56 14.39
N PHE A 263 36.37 26.66 14.85
CA PHE A 263 35.59 26.77 16.07
C PHE A 263 35.75 25.46 16.86
N TYR A 264 35.29 25.44 18.11
CA TYR A 264 35.32 24.23 18.94
C TYR A 264 33.89 23.91 19.37
N LEU A 265 33.49 22.65 19.16
CA LEU A 265 32.33 22.08 19.84
C LEU A 265 32.79 21.68 21.25
N GLY A 266 31.94 21.92 22.24
CA GLY A 266 32.22 21.65 23.66
C GLY A 266 31.15 20.77 24.27
#